data_AF-A0A7S2ND16-F1
#
_entry.id   AF-A0A7S2ND16-F1
#
_cell.length_a   1.000
_cell.length_b   1.000
_cell.length_c   1.000
_cell.angle_alpha   90.00
_cell.angle_beta   90.00
_cell.angle_gamma   90.00
#
_symmetry.space_group_name_H-M   'P 1'
#
loop_
_entity.id
_entity.type
_entity.pdbx_description
1 polymer ?
#
loop_
_entity_poly.entity_id
_entity_poly.type
_entity_poly.pdbx_seq_one_letter_code
_entity_poly.pdbx_strand_id
1 'polypeptide(L)'
;PPFISKLLPGPQDLLRASAALAEVLPPGALEWRLREHLAEGSRLVNSELEANPPTSSYDASSPSAFPPTLLLAGGADLILPSPDETARLEAILPGATRKVLPFASHACLDGSELNLRLEMELSGMLLHIRVKNREKAVT
;
A
#
# COMPACT_ATOMS: atom_id res chain seq x y z
N PRO A 1 -9.75 -41.88 21.02
CA PRO A 1 -8.44 -41.37 20.57
C PRO A 1 -8.38 -39.84 20.66
N PRO A 2 -7.52 -39.23 21.49
CA PRO A 2 -7.45 -37.79 21.58
C PRO A 2 -6.72 -37.26 20.35
N PHE A 3 -7.37 -36.35 19.64
CA PHE A 3 -6.77 -35.56 18.57
C PHE A 3 -5.65 -34.72 19.17
N ILE A 4 -4.40 -35.02 18.83
CA ILE A 4 -3.27 -34.14 19.10
C ILE A 4 -3.47 -32.93 18.17
N SER A 5 -4.11 -31.88 18.69
CA SER A 5 -3.97 -30.56 18.11
C SER A 5 -2.49 -30.23 18.18
N LYS A 6 -1.78 -30.28 17.04
CA LYS A 6 -0.42 -29.75 16.94
C LYS A 6 -0.51 -28.30 17.42
N LEU A 7 -0.06 -28.04 18.65
CA LEU A 7 0.06 -26.69 19.18
C LEU A 7 0.91 -25.93 18.18
N LEU A 8 0.32 -24.93 17.52
CA LEU A 8 1.11 -24.00 16.75
C LEU A 8 2.14 -23.39 17.72
N PRO A 9 3.41 -23.22 17.28
CA PRO A 9 4.44 -22.63 18.12
C PRO A 9 3.96 -21.29 18.67
N GLY A 10 4.30 -21.01 19.93
CA GLY A 10 3.93 -19.75 20.56
C GLY A 10 4.62 -18.56 19.86
N PRO A 11 4.11 -17.33 20.04
CA PRO A 11 4.70 -16.14 19.43
C PRO A 11 6.20 -15.98 19.73
N GLN A 12 6.65 -16.36 20.94
CA GLN A 12 8.06 -16.31 21.30
C GLN A 12 8.91 -17.36 20.59
N ASP A 13 8.36 -18.55 20.33
CA ASP A 13 9.05 -19.61 19.61
C ASP A 13 9.24 -19.22 18.14
N LEU A 14 8.22 -18.58 17.55
CA LEU A 14 8.30 -17.99 16.21
C LEU A 14 9.36 -16.88 16.12
N LEU A 15 9.41 -15.99 17.12
CA LEU A 15 10.40 -14.91 17.17
C LEU A 15 11.84 -15.46 17.28
N ARG A 16 12.07 -16.46 18.15
CA ARG A 16 13.39 -17.11 18.27
C ARG A 16 13.78 -17.83 16.99
N ALA A 17 12.86 -18.56 16.37
CA ALA A 17 13.10 -19.22 15.10
C ALA A 17 13.43 -18.21 14.00
N SER A 18 12.73 -17.08 13.96
CA SER A 18 12.99 -15.99 13.03
C SER A 18 14.37 -15.35 13.24
N ALA A 19 14.77 -15.13 14.49
CA ALA A 19 16.08 -14.58 14.83
C ALA A 19 17.21 -15.54 14.44
N ALA A 20 17.06 -16.83 14.75
CA ALA A 20 18.02 -17.85 14.34
C ALA A 20 18.09 -17.97 12.80
N LEU A 21 16.97 -17.80 12.09
CA LEU A 21 16.95 -17.74 10.63
C LEU A 21 17.74 -16.54 10.11
N ALA A 22 17.61 -15.38 10.75
CA ALA A 22 18.31 -14.15 10.36
C ALA A 22 19.83 -14.24 10.57
N GLU A 23 20.30 -15.05 11.52
CA GLU A 23 21.73 -15.31 11.72
C GLU A 23 22.33 -16.24 10.65
N VAL A 24 21.53 -17.16 10.11
CA VAL A 24 21.99 -18.20 9.16
C VAL A 24 21.79 -17.75 7.71
N LEU A 25 20.75 -16.96 7.44
CA LEU A 25 20.45 -16.49 6.09
C LEU A 25 21.23 -15.20 5.81
N PRO A 26 22.10 -15.18 4.78
CA PRO A 26 22.70 -13.93 4.36
C PRO A 26 21.62 -12.92 3.94
N PRO A 27 21.87 -11.60 4.03
CA PRO A 27 20.87 -10.57 3.73
C PRO A 27 20.19 -10.70 2.35
N GLY A 28 20.82 -11.36 1.38
CA GLY A 28 20.27 -11.62 0.05
C GLY A 28 19.52 -12.94 -0.13
N ALA A 29 19.44 -13.81 0.89
CA ALA A 29 18.92 -15.18 0.73
C ALA A 29 17.45 -15.25 0.29
N LEU A 30 16.66 -14.24 0.67
CA LEU A 30 15.24 -14.12 0.32
C LEU A 30 14.98 -13.05 -0.73
N GLU A 31 16.03 -12.42 -1.27
CA GLU A 31 15.87 -11.33 -2.23
C GLU A 31 15.13 -11.80 -3.49
N TRP A 32 15.42 -13.01 -3.96
CA TRP A 32 14.71 -13.62 -5.09
C TRP A 32 13.19 -13.73 -4.83
N ARG A 33 12.80 -14.11 -3.62
CA ARG A 33 11.39 -14.32 -3.26
C ARG A 33 10.68 -12.98 -3.09
N LEU A 34 11.35 -12.00 -2.52
CA LEU A 34 10.87 -10.62 -2.46
C LEU A 34 10.65 -10.07 -3.88
N ARG A 35 11.64 -10.21 -4.77
CA ARG A 35 11.51 -9.78 -6.18
C ARG A 35 10.34 -10.46 -6.89
N GLU A 36 10.15 -11.77 -6.68
CA GLU A 36 9.04 -12.52 -7.27
C GLU A 36 7.68 -11.98 -6.79
N HIS A 37 7.52 -11.75 -5.48
CA HIS A 37 6.30 -11.16 -4.92
C HIS A 37 6.05 -9.73 -5.39
N LEU A 38 7.09 -8.90 -5.48
CA LEU A 38 6.98 -7.54 -5.99
C LEU A 38 6.60 -7.53 -7.48
N ALA A 39 7.17 -8.43 -8.28
CA ALA A 39 6.85 -8.57 -9.70
C ALA A 39 5.39 -9.00 -9.90
N GLU A 40 4.92 -9.97 -9.13
CA GLU A 40 3.52 -10.42 -9.15
C GLU A 40 2.57 -9.28 -8.76
N GLY A 41 2.83 -8.61 -7.64
CA GLY A 41 2.03 -7.48 -7.19
C GLY A 41 2.00 -6.34 -8.22
N SER A 42 3.15 -6.01 -8.78
CA SER A 42 3.26 -4.99 -9.84
C SER A 42 2.44 -5.36 -11.07
N ARG A 43 2.50 -6.62 -11.51
CA ARG A 43 1.71 -7.10 -12.66
C ARG A 43 0.22 -6.94 -12.43
N LEU A 44 -0.28 -7.33 -11.25
CA LEU A 44 -1.70 -7.22 -10.92
C LEU A 44 -2.16 -5.76 -10.87
N VAL A 45 -1.39 -4.89 -10.21
CA VAL A 45 -1.69 -3.45 -10.15
C VAL A 45 -1.68 -2.82 -11.53
N ASN A 46 -0.65 -3.09 -12.35
CA ASN A 46 -0.56 -2.54 -13.70
C ASN A 46 -1.70 -3.03 -14.59
N SER A 47 -2.07 -4.31 -14.51
CA SER A 47 -3.22 -4.83 -15.25
C SER A 47 -4.53 -4.13 -14.86
N GLU A 48 -4.73 -3.81 -13.58
CA GLU A 48 -5.92 -3.10 -13.12
C GLU A 48 -5.94 -1.64 -13.60
N LEU A 49 -4.76 -0.98 -13.60
CA LEU A 49 -4.60 0.38 -14.13
C LEU A 49 -4.83 0.44 -15.65
N GLU A 50 -4.34 -0.56 -16.39
CA GLU A 50 -4.55 -0.69 -17.83
C GLU A 50 -6.01 -1.00 -18.18
N ALA A 51 -6.70 -1.82 -17.38
CA ALA A 51 -8.11 -2.14 -17.54
C ALA A 51 -9.03 -0.95 -17.21
N ASN A 52 -8.58 -0.05 -16.34
CA ASN A 52 -9.31 1.15 -15.95
C ASN A 52 -8.53 2.41 -16.36
N PRO A 53 -8.34 2.64 -17.67
CA PRO A 53 -7.65 3.84 -18.13
C PRO A 53 -8.43 5.06 -17.60
N PRO A 54 -7.75 6.04 -16.98
CA PRO A 54 -8.48 7.17 -16.43
C PRO A 54 -9.28 7.90 -17.53
N THR A 55 -10.50 8.27 -17.16
CA THR A 55 -11.67 8.27 -18.05
C THR A 55 -11.88 9.58 -18.81
N SER A 56 -10.86 10.42 -18.92
CA SER A 56 -10.93 11.72 -19.61
C SER A 56 -9.76 11.86 -20.57
N SER A 57 -10.05 12.27 -21.80
CA SER A 57 -9.08 12.69 -22.80
C SER A 57 -7.96 13.55 -22.16
N TYR A 58 -6.77 12.98 -22.06
CA TYR A 58 -5.62 13.62 -21.42
C TYR A 58 -5.10 14.74 -22.31
N ASP A 59 -5.25 15.97 -21.83
CA ASP A 59 -4.29 17.00 -22.17
C ASP A 59 -3.14 16.89 -21.15
N ALA A 60 -1.97 16.44 -21.60
CA ALA A 60 -0.77 16.28 -20.78
C ALA A 60 -0.29 17.60 -20.13
N SER A 61 -0.89 18.74 -20.51
CA SER A 61 -0.61 20.05 -19.95
C SER A 61 -1.49 20.46 -18.76
N SER A 62 -2.50 19.66 -18.36
CA SER A 62 -3.39 19.98 -17.24
C SER A 62 -3.17 19.07 -16.02
N PRO A 63 -2.87 19.60 -14.82
CA PRO A 63 -2.66 18.82 -13.60
C PRO A 63 -3.92 18.08 -13.09
N SER A 64 -5.09 18.28 -13.72
CA SER A 64 -6.33 17.53 -13.43
C SER A 64 -6.44 16.20 -14.19
N ALA A 65 -5.47 15.87 -15.06
CA ALA A 65 -5.50 14.69 -15.92
C ALA A 65 -5.14 13.37 -15.20
N PHE A 66 -4.61 13.43 -13.98
CA PHE A 66 -4.21 12.24 -13.23
C PHE A 66 -5.24 11.88 -12.17
N PRO A 67 -5.55 10.59 -11.96
CA PRO A 67 -6.42 10.19 -10.87
C PRO A 67 -5.81 10.64 -9.53
N PRO A 68 -6.59 11.31 -8.66
CA PRO A 68 -6.08 11.74 -7.37
C PRO A 68 -5.61 10.50 -6.59
N THR A 69 -4.39 10.56 -6.05
CA THR A 69 -3.73 9.44 -5.37
C THR A 69 -3.37 9.85 -3.94
N LEU A 70 -3.68 9.01 -2.96
CA LEU A 70 -3.43 9.24 -1.54
C LEU A 70 -2.39 8.22 -1.12
N LEU A 71 -1.20 8.71 -0.79
CA LEU A 71 -0.07 7.93 -0.34
C LEU A 71 -0.06 7.93 1.19
N LEU A 72 -0.19 6.75 1.79
CA LEU A 72 -0.14 6.56 3.24
C LEU A 72 1.18 5.88 3.61
N ALA A 73 1.86 6.41 4.63
CA ALA A 73 3.09 5.83 5.16
C ALA A 73 3.04 5.67 6.67
N GLY A 74 3.50 4.51 7.16
CA GLY A 74 3.75 4.29 8.57
C GLY A 74 5.08 4.91 8.99
N GLY A 75 5.05 5.84 9.96
CA GLY A 75 6.24 6.48 10.51
C GLY A 75 7.05 5.57 11.43
N ALA A 76 6.43 4.51 11.96
CA ALA A 76 7.07 3.48 12.76
C ALA A 76 7.19 2.15 11.99
N ASP A 77 7.22 2.22 10.65
CA ASP A 77 7.41 1.04 9.81
C ASP A 77 8.86 0.54 9.88
N LEU A 78 9.03 -0.67 10.41
CA LEU A 78 10.33 -1.34 10.54
C LEU A 78 10.59 -2.34 9.39
N ILE A 79 9.58 -2.58 8.54
CA ILE A 79 9.65 -3.58 7.47
C ILE A 79 9.91 -2.89 6.14
N LEU A 80 9.20 -1.80 5.87
CA LEU A 80 9.33 -1.03 4.64
C LEU A 80 9.81 0.38 4.97
N PRO A 81 10.67 0.99 4.12
CA PRO A 81 11.01 2.40 4.20
C PRO A 81 9.85 3.27 3.68
N SER A 82 8.65 3.07 4.25
CA SER A 82 7.39 3.66 3.81
C SER A 82 7.42 5.20 3.73
N PRO A 83 8.02 5.93 4.69
CA PRO A 83 8.12 7.40 4.58
C PRO A 83 8.96 7.87 3.40
N ASP A 84 10.10 7.21 3.13
CA ASP A 84 11.01 7.58 2.05
C ASP A 84 10.42 7.20 0.69
N GLU A 85 9.83 6.02 0.59
CA GLU A 85 9.23 5.54 -0.65
C GLU A 85 8.00 6.37 -1.04
N THR A 86 7.13 6.71 -0.09
CA THR A 86 6.00 7.59 -0.38
C THR A 86 6.44 9.01 -0.74
N ALA A 87 7.55 9.51 -0.18
CA ALA A 87 8.11 10.80 -0.60
C ALA A 87 8.63 10.74 -2.04
N ARG A 88 9.32 9.64 -2.42
CA ARG A 88 9.75 9.39 -3.80
C ARG A 88 8.57 9.32 -4.76
N LEU A 89 7.49 8.64 -4.36
CA LEU A 89 6.26 8.51 -5.15
C LEU A 89 5.53 9.85 -5.30
N GLU A 90 5.42 10.65 -4.24
CA GLU A 90 4.81 11.99 -4.29
C GLU A 90 5.53 12.91 -5.29
N ALA A 91 6.86 12.79 -5.40
CA ALA A 91 7.64 13.57 -6.34
C ALA A 91 7.43 13.18 -7.83
N ILE A 92 6.95 11.97 -8.10
CA ILE A 92 6.77 11.46 -9.49
C ILE A 92 5.31 11.32 -9.91
N LEU A 93 4.37 11.23 -8.95
CA LEU A 93 2.95 11.05 -9.21
C LEU A 93 2.24 12.41 -9.18
N PRO A 94 1.79 12.93 -10.34
CA PRO A 94 1.10 14.22 -10.37
C PRO A 94 -0.23 14.15 -9.62
N GLY A 95 -0.49 15.14 -8.77
CA GLY A 95 -1.72 15.20 -7.98
C GLY A 95 -1.78 14.18 -6.82
N ALA A 96 -0.67 13.54 -6.49
CA ALA A 96 -0.59 12.73 -5.28
C ALA A 96 -0.59 13.60 -4.02
N THR A 97 -1.27 13.13 -2.97
CA THR A 97 -1.24 13.70 -1.63
C THR A 97 -0.62 12.69 -0.69
N ARG A 98 0.38 13.08 0.09
CA ARG A 98 1.04 12.20 1.06
C ARG A 98 0.61 12.48 2.50
N LYS A 99 0.41 11.41 3.28
CA LYS A 99 0.16 11.47 4.71
C LYS A 99 1.02 10.43 5.43
N VAL A 100 1.83 10.91 6.38
CA VAL A 100 2.63 10.05 7.27
C VAL A 100 1.90 9.91 8.60
N LEU A 101 1.72 8.68 9.04
CA LEU A 101 1.10 8.31 10.32
C LEU A 101 2.23 7.98 11.30
N PRO A 102 2.58 8.89 12.24
CA PRO A 102 3.84 8.81 12.98
C PRO A 102 4.01 7.52 13.80
N PHE A 103 2.92 6.93 14.29
CA PHE A 103 2.95 5.72 15.13
C PHE A 103 2.47 4.46 14.41
N ALA A 104 2.04 4.56 13.15
CA ALA A 104 1.60 3.40 12.39
C ALA A 104 2.78 2.58 11.88
N SER A 105 2.61 1.26 11.89
CA SER A 105 3.53 0.30 11.25
C SER A 105 3.15 0.08 9.77
N HIS A 106 3.79 -0.88 9.09
CA HIS A 106 3.46 -1.27 7.71
C HIS A 106 1.96 -1.55 7.48
N ALA A 107 1.26 -2.07 8.49
CA ALA A 107 -0.18 -2.31 8.46
C ALA A 107 -0.96 -1.04 8.88
N CYS A 108 -0.80 0.05 8.13
CA CYS A 108 -1.38 1.36 8.45
C CYS A 108 -2.92 1.37 8.60
N LEU A 109 -3.61 0.37 8.05
CA LEU A 109 -5.07 0.23 8.10
C LEU A 109 -5.58 -0.61 9.28
N ASP A 110 -4.69 -1.33 9.97
CA ASP A 110 -5.06 -2.28 11.03
C ASP A 110 -5.10 -1.61 12.42
N GLY A 111 -4.62 -0.36 12.51
CA GLY A 111 -4.65 0.46 13.72
C GLY A 111 -5.88 1.39 13.81
N SER A 112 -6.23 1.80 15.03
CA SER A 112 -7.34 2.74 15.30
C SER A 112 -7.02 4.21 14.96
N GLU A 113 -5.80 4.52 14.55
CA GLU A 113 -5.32 5.89 14.33
C GLU A 113 -5.77 6.50 13.00
N LEU A 114 -6.21 5.67 12.05
CA LEU A 114 -6.55 6.13 10.70
C LEU A 114 -8.04 6.03 10.41
N ASN A 115 -8.69 7.17 10.25
CA ASN A 115 -9.99 7.24 9.60
C ASN A 115 -9.79 7.43 8.08
N LEU A 116 -9.66 6.32 7.35
CA LEU A 116 -9.39 6.34 5.91
C LEU A 116 -10.42 7.17 5.13
N ARG A 117 -11.70 7.09 5.51
CA ARG A 117 -12.76 7.86 4.86
C ARG A 117 -12.54 9.37 5.01
N LEU A 118 -12.18 9.82 6.22
CA LEU A 118 -11.89 11.23 6.47
C LEU A 118 -10.67 11.69 5.67
N GLU A 119 -9.59 10.91 5.66
CA GLU A 119 -8.39 11.28 4.90
C GLU A 119 -8.64 11.32 3.38
N MET A 120 -9.48 10.42 2.86
CA MET A 120 -9.93 10.48 1.46
C MET A 120 -10.86 11.68 1.16
N GLU A 121 -11.57 12.19 2.15
CA GLU A 121 -12.37 13.43 2.00
C GLU A 121 -11.46 14.66 1.98
N LEU A 122 -10.52 14.73 2.95
CA LEU A 122 -9.55 15.82 3.06
C LEU A 122 -8.59 15.89 1.88
N SER A 123 -8.24 14.75 1.27
CA SER A 123 -7.43 14.70 0.05
C SER A 123 -8.21 15.03 -1.23
N GLY A 124 -9.53 15.27 -1.14
CA GLY A 124 -10.38 15.53 -2.30
C GLY A 124 -10.69 14.31 -3.16
N MET A 125 -10.21 13.11 -2.79
CA MET A 125 -10.48 11.87 -3.53
C MET A 125 -11.97 11.52 -3.60
N LEU A 126 -12.70 11.65 -2.48
CA LEU A 126 -14.12 11.30 -2.45
C LEU A 126 -14.98 12.22 -3.33
N LEU A 127 -14.56 13.47 -3.55
CA LEU A 127 -15.23 14.38 -4.48
C LEU A 127 -15.08 13.87 -5.91
N HIS A 128 -13.88 13.44 -6.30
CA HIS A 128 -13.62 12.90 -7.63
C HIS A 128 -14.42 11.62 -7.92
N ILE A 129 -14.55 10.73 -6.93
CA ILE A 129 -15.35 9.50 -7.06
C ILE A 129 -16.85 9.82 -7.21
N ARG A 130 -17.37 10.79 -6.44
CA ARG A 130 -18.79 11.19 -6.51
C ARG A 130 -19.16 11.80 -7.86
N VAL A 131 -18.26 12.56 -8.47
CA VAL A 131 -18.46 13.15 -9.81
C VAL A 131 -18.55 12.03 -10.87
N LYS A 132 -17.58 11.11 -10.91
CA LYS A 132 -17.62 9.96 -11.85
C LYS A 132 -18.88 9.11 -11.71
N ASN A 133 -19.33 8.85 -10.48
CA ASN A 133 -20.53 8.03 -10.25
C ASN A 133 -21.83 8.72 -10.71
N ARG A 134 -21.88 10.06 -10.70
CA ARG A 134 -23.01 10.80 -11.26
C ARG A 134 -23.02 10.77 -12.79
N GLU A 135 -21.85 10.86 -13.42
CA GLU A 135 -21.73 10.80 -14.89
C GLU A 135 -22.16 9.42 -15.45
N LYS A 136 -21.86 8.34 -14.73
CA LYS A 136 -22.30 6.97 -15.08
C LYS A 136 -23.79 6.69 -14.83
N ALA A 137 -24.47 7.49 -14.00
CA ALA A 137 -25.88 7.29 -13.66
C ALA A 137 -26.85 8.04 -14.59
N VAL A 138 -26.32 8.87 -15.49
CA VAL A 138 -27.07 9.68 -16.46
C VAL A 138 -26.97 9.12 -17.88
N THR A 139 -26.12 8.10 -18.10
CA THR A 139 -26.04 7.29 -19.33
C THR A 139 -26.78 5.97 -19.17
#